data_AF-A0AAN8FR95-F1
#
_entry.id   AF-A0AAN8FR95-F1
#
_cell.length_a   1.000
_cell.length_b   1.000
_cell.length_c   1.000
_cell.angle_alpha   90.00
_cell.angle_beta   90.00
_cell.angle_gamma   90.00
#
_symmetry.space_group_name_H-M   'P 1'
#
loop_
_entity.id
_entity.type
_entity.pdbx_description
1 polymer ?
#
loop_
_entity_poly.entity_id
_entity_poly.type
_entity_poly.pdbx_seq_one_letter_code
_entity_poly.pdbx_strand_id
1 'polypeptide(L)'
;MDGKRAQRKVPKEGMVVLIVVTNLPRNSWKLGRISALKPGKDGAVREVELYMPNGNTLRPPVNLLVPLELESEAREPLNLSMTENRQITKQYNFRPRRTTSLKGREYTEE
;
A
#
# COMPACT_ATOMS: atom_id res chain seq x y z
N MET A 1 -10.12 20.83 12.48
CA MET A 1 -10.47 19.63 11.67
C MET A 1 -9.87 19.83 10.29
N ASP A 2 -8.63 19.37 10.09
CA ASP A 2 -7.94 19.52 8.81
C ASP A 2 -8.61 18.63 7.77
N GLY A 3 -9.47 19.26 6.96
CA GLY A 3 -10.15 18.66 5.82
C GLY A 3 -9.17 18.37 4.67
N LYS A 4 -8.09 17.63 4.94
CA LYS A 4 -7.25 16.99 3.93
C LYS A 4 -8.11 15.91 3.27
N ARG A 5 -9.04 16.34 2.40
CA ARG A 5 -9.72 15.48 1.45
C ARG A 5 -8.64 14.69 0.71
N ALA A 6 -8.89 13.41 0.47
CA ALA A 6 -8.03 12.55 -0.32
C ALA A 6 -7.53 13.35 -1.54
N GLN A 7 -6.22 13.56 -1.62
CA GLN A 7 -5.63 14.35 -2.69
C GLN A 7 -6.03 13.70 -4.02
N ARG A 8 -6.65 14.48 -4.92
CA ARG A 8 -6.97 14.01 -6.28
C ARG A 8 -5.65 13.86 -7.04
N LYS A 9 -5.01 12.70 -6.89
CA LYS A 9 -3.79 12.38 -7.61
C LYS A 9 -4.17 11.96 -9.04
N VAL A 10 -3.47 12.54 -10.02
CA VAL A 10 -3.65 12.20 -11.42
C VAL A 10 -3.15 10.76 -11.62
N PRO A 11 -3.93 9.86 -12.25
CA PRO A 11 -3.49 8.50 -12.50
C PRO A 11 -2.32 8.50 -13.49
N LYS A 12 -1.30 7.70 -13.19
CA LYS A 12 -0.09 7.53 -14.01
C LYS A 12 0.21 6.04 -14.16
N GLU A 13 0.77 5.67 -15.31
CA GLU A 13 1.26 4.31 -15.55
C GLU A 13 2.33 3.92 -14.52
N GLY A 14 2.30 2.64 -14.11
CA GLY A 14 3.17 2.10 -13.06
C GLY A 14 2.69 2.37 -11.64
N MET A 15 1.69 3.25 -11.42
CA MET A 15 1.16 3.49 -10.08
C MET A 15 0.45 2.25 -9.52
N VAL A 16 0.67 2.01 -8.23
CA VAL A 16 -0.05 0.98 -7.47
C VAL A 16 -1.27 1.59 -6.82
N VAL A 17 -2.43 0.98 -7.06
CA VAL A 17 -3.74 1.46 -6.62
C VAL A 17 -4.55 0.32 -6.00
N LEU A 18 -5.44 0.67 -5.07
CA LEU A 18 -6.50 -0.21 -4.59
C LEU A 18 -7.77 -0.01 -5.42
N ILE A 19 -8.45 -1.10 -5.72
CA ILE A 19 -9.74 -1.11 -6.41
C ILE A 19 -10.85 -1.19 -5.37
N VAL A 20 -11.70 -0.17 -5.35
CA VAL A 20 -12.90 -0.12 -4.51
C VAL A 20 -13.91 -1.13 -5.04
N VAL A 21 -14.30 -2.07 -4.18
CA VAL A 21 -15.40 -3.01 -4.43
C VAL A 21 -16.44 -2.81 -3.34
N THR A 22 -17.67 -2.46 -3.73
CA THR A 22 -18.74 -2.02 -2.83
C THR A 22 -19.11 -3.04 -1.75
N ASN A 23 -19.10 -4.33 -2.09
CA ASN A 23 -19.51 -5.42 -1.19
C ASN A 23 -18.34 -6.04 -0.42
N LEU A 24 -17.14 -5.45 -0.49
CA LEU A 24 -15.98 -5.93 0.24
C LEU A 24 -15.53 -4.90 1.29
N PRO A 25 -15.14 -5.35 2.49
CA PRO A 25 -14.53 -4.46 3.46
C PRO A 25 -13.22 -3.89 2.90
N ARG A 26 -12.82 -2.70 3.35
CA ARG A 26 -11.69 -1.95 2.78
C ARG A 26 -10.37 -2.73 2.78
N ASN A 27 -10.14 -3.55 3.81
CA ASN A 27 -8.96 -4.41 3.92
C ASN A 27 -8.92 -5.55 2.88
N SER A 28 -10.05 -5.83 2.22
CA SER A 28 -10.18 -6.85 1.17
C SER A 28 -10.26 -6.25 -0.23
N TRP A 29 -10.06 -4.94 -0.37
CA TRP A 29 -9.95 -4.32 -1.69
C TRP A 29 -8.72 -4.84 -2.43
N LYS A 30 -8.89 -5.09 -3.73
CA LYS A 30 -7.85 -5.69 -4.56
C LYS A 30 -6.79 -4.67 -4.91
N LEU A 31 -5.53 -5.10 -4.89
CA LEU A 31 -4.39 -4.31 -5.33
C LEU A 31 -4.15 -4.52 -6.83
N GLY A 32 -3.88 -3.43 -7.56
CA GLY A 32 -3.53 -3.46 -8.97
C GLY A 32 -2.45 -2.44 -9.31
N ARG A 33 -1.74 -2.68 -10.41
CA ARG A 33 -0.81 -1.71 -11.01
C ARG A 33 -1.40 -1.17 -12.29
N ILE A 34 -1.41 0.15 -12.46
CA ILE A 34 -1.82 0.78 -13.72
C ILE A 34 -0.84 0.39 -14.81
N SER A 35 -1.32 -0.33 -15.82
CA SER A 35 -0.54 -0.71 -17.00
C SER A 35 -0.65 0.32 -18.11
N ALA A 36 -1.84 0.88 -18.33
CA ALA A 36 -2.08 1.89 -19.35
C ALA A 36 -3.24 2.81 -18.97
N LEU A 37 -3.23 4.05 -19.46
CA LEU A 37 -4.34 4.98 -19.36
C LEU A 37 -5.19 4.95 -20.64
N LYS A 38 -6.52 4.98 -20.52
CA LYS A 38 -7.43 5.02 -21.68
C LYS A 38 -8.14 6.39 -21.73
N PRO A 39 -7.58 7.38 -22.44
CA PRO A 39 -8.25 8.66 -22.63
C PRO A 39 -9.47 8.50 -23.54
N GLY A 40 -10.54 9.23 -23.25
CA GLY A 40 -11.69 9.36 -24.15
C GLY A 40 -11.39 10.31 -25.32
N LYS A 41 -12.41 10.55 -26.16
CA LYS A 41 -12.30 11.49 -27.30
C LYS A 41 -11.91 12.92 -26.88
N ASP A 42 -12.35 13.34 -25.69
CA ASP A 42 -12.05 14.67 -25.12
C ASP A 42 -10.66 14.73 -24.43
N GLY A 43 -9.86 13.67 -24.49
CA GLY A 43 -8.56 13.57 -23.80
C GLY A 43 -8.64 13.24 -22.30
N ALA A 44 -9.83 13.29 -21.69
CA ALA A 44 -10.00 12.96 -20.27
C ALA A 44 -9.90 11.44 -20.01
N VAL A 45 -9.09 11.06 -19.01
CA VAL A 45 -8.91 9.67 -18.58
C VAL A 45 -10.06 9.26 -17.65
N ARG A 46 -10.98 8.46 -18.16
CA ARG A 46 -12.12 7.92 -17.39
C ARG A 46 -11.91 6.48 -16.99
N GLU A 47 -11.13 5.73 -17.76
CA GLU A 47 -10.80 4.32 -17.54
C GLU A 47 -9.29 4.13 -17.50
N VAL A 48 -8.85 3.13 -16.73
CA VAL A 48 -7.47 2.67 -16.74
C VAL A 48 -7.43 1.16 -16.93
N GLU A 49 -6.31 0.68 -17.45
CA GLU A 49 -6.01 -0.73 -17.55
C GLU A 49 -5.13 -1.13 -16.36
N LEU A 50 -5.59 -2.08 -15.55
CA LEU A 50 -4.87 -2.55 -14.38
C LEU A 50 -4.36 -3.98 -14.58
N TYR A 51 -3.08 -4.18 -14.29
CA TYR A 51 -2.48 -5.49 -14.17
C TYR A 51 -2.67 -6.01 -12.73
N MET A 52 -3.34 -7.16 -12.61
CA MET A 52 -3.55 -7.85 -11.34
C MET A 52 -2.41 -8.83 -11.05
N PRO A 53 -2.15 -9.16 -9.78
CA PRO A 53 -1.14 -10.15 -9.41
C PRO A 53 -1.47 -11.57 -9.89
N ASN A 54 -2.75 -11.86 -10.18
CA ASN A 54 -3.18 -13.15 -10.74
C ASN A 54 -2.97 -13.24 -12.27
N GLY A 55 -2.34 -12.25 -12.91
CA GLY A 55 -2.09 -12.21 -14.35
C GLY A 55 -3.26 -11.67 -15.18
N ASN A 56 -4.43 -11.41 -14.57
CA ASN A 56 -5.56 -10.85 -15.29
C ASN A 56 -5.45 -9.33 -15.44
N THR A 57 -6.09 -8.81 -16.48
CA THR A 57 -6.22 -7.39 -16.72
C THR A 57 -7.65 -6.93 -16.48
N LEU A 58 -7.82 -5.83 -15.76
CA LEU A 58 -9.13 -5.21 -15.50
C LEU A 58 -9.17 -3.78 -16.02
N ARG A 59 -10.37 -3.30 -16.37
CA ARG A 59 -10.60 -1.94 -16.87
C ARG A 59 -11.58 -1.14 -16.00
N PRO A 60 -11.24 -0.83 -14.74
CA PRO A 60 -12.12 -0.05 -13.89
C PRO A 60 -12.10 1.45 -14.27
N PRO A 61 -13.16 2.20 -13.95
CA PRO A 61 -13.16 3.64 -14.01
C PRO A 61 -12.26 4.25 -12.92
N VAL A 62 -11.67 5.41 -13.20
CA VAL A 62 -10.74 6.11 -12.29
C VAL A 62 -11.37 6.41 -10.91
N ASN A 63 -12.68 6.62 -10.86
CA ASN A 63 -13.40 6.92 -9.62
C ASN A 63 -13.36 5.79 -8.57
N LEU A 64 -13.06 4.56 -8.98
CA LEU A 64 -12.96 3.39 -8.10
C LEU A 64 -11.52 3.09 -7.66
N LEU A 65 -10.57 3.98 -7.97
CA LEU A 65 -9.17 3.77 -7.65
C LEU A 65 -8.74 4.63 -6.47
N VAL A 66 -8.00 4.02 -5.56
CA VAL A 66 -7.36 4.73 -4.44
C VAL A 66 -5.84 4.56 -4.56
N PRO A 67 -5.06 5.64 -4.74
CA PRO A 67 -3.61 5.56 -4.85
C PRO A 67 -2.96 5.25 -3.49
N LEU A 68 -1.86 4.47 -3.50
CA LEU A 68 -1.13 4.12 -2.27
C LEU A 68 0.00 5.09 -1.87
N GLU A 69 0.12 6.25 -2.53
CA GLU A 69 1.16 7.27 -2.27
C GLU A 69 2.60 6.70 -2.19
N LEU A 70 2.84 5.58 -2.88
CA LEU A 70 4.16 4.97 -2.99
C LEU A 70 4.95 5.73 -4.06
N GLU A 71 5.48 6.88 -3.69
CA GLU A 71 6.50 7.55 -4.49
C GLU A 71 7.85 6.92 -4.16
N SER A 72 8.49 6.32 -5.15
CA SER A 72 9.94 6.18 -5.08
C SER A 72 10.50 7.58 -5.33
N GLU A 73 10.60 8.38 -4.27
CA GLU A 73 11.68 9.36 -4.24
C GLU A 73 12.92 8.57 -4.61
N ALA A 74 13.57 8.93 -5.71
CA ALA A 74 14.89 8.42 -6.01
C ALA A 74 15.70 8.74 -4.76
N ARG A 75 15.89 7.74 -3.90
CA ARG A 75 16.74 7.88 -2.73
C ARG A 75 18.08 8.22 -3.36
N GLU A 76 18.52 9.46 -3.17
CA GLU A 76 19.94 9.78 -3.31
C GLU A 76 20.69 8.62 -2.68
N PRO A 77 21.55 7.90 -3.42
CA PRO A 77 22.22 6.74 -2.89
C PRO A 77 22.83 7.17 -1.57
N LEU A 78 22.40 6.55 -0.47
CA LEU A 78 22.98 6.81 0.83
C LEU A 78 24.48 6.58 0.62
N ASN A 79 25.27 7.65 0.64
CA ASN A 79 26.70 7.58 0.49
C ASN A 79 27.23 6.95 1.78
N LEU A 80 27.11 5.62 1.85
CA LEU A 80 27.70 4.76 2.86
C LEU A 80 29.17 4.66 2.50
N SER A 81 29.89 5.77 2.58
CA SER A 81 31.34 5.77 2.56
C SER A 81 31.77 4.89 3.73
N MET A 82 32.37 3.76 3.39
CA MET A 82 32.96 2.78 4.28
C MET A 82 33.71 3.48 5.42
N THR A 83 33.11 3.53 6.60
CA THR A 83 33.89 3.50 7.83
C THR A 83 33.84 2.06 8.29
N GLU A 84 34.89 1.36 7.91
CA GLU A 84 35.22 0.00 8.29
C GLU A 84 35.05 -0.17 9.82
N ASN A 85 34.39 -1.25 10.23
CA ASN A 85 34.14 -1.69 11.62
C ASN A 85 33.05 -0.97 12.44
N ARG A 86 31.79 -1.07 12.02
CA ARG A 86 30.68 -1.22 12.98
C ARG A 86 29.78 -2.37 12.56
N GLN A 87 29.65 -3.35 13.45
CA GLN A 87 28.67 -4.43 13.35
C GLN A 87 27.28 -3.79 13.22
N ILE A 88 26.70 -3.80 12.01
CA ILE A 88 25.38 -3.24 11.75
C ILE A 88 24.34 -4.21 12.29
N THR A 89 23.99 -4.09 13.57
CA THR A 89 22.73 -4.66 14.04
C THR A 89 21.63 -3.77 13.49
N LYS A 90 20.77 -4.33 12.61
CA LYS A 90 19.55 -3.64 12.19
C LYS A 90 18.63 -3.55 13.42
N GLN A 91 18.77 -2.47 14.18
CA GLN A 91 17.94 -2.24 15.36
C GLN A 91 16.56 -1.77 14.88
N TYR A 92 15.70 -2.74 14.58
CA TYR A 92 14.29 -2.47 14.31
C TYR A 92 13.61 -2.03 15.60
N ASN A 93 13.01 -0.84 15.60
CA ASN A 93 12.16 -0.35 16.70
C ASN A 93 10.80 -1.07 16.69
N PHE A 94 10.80 -2.38 16.90
CA PHE A 94 9.55 -3.13 17.05
C PHE A 94 8.85 -2.69 18.33
N ARG A 95 7.55 -2.40 18.20
CA ARG A 95 6.70 -2.11 19.34
C ARG A 95 6.74 -3.32 20.29
N PRO A 96 7.01 -3.14 21.59
CA PRO A 96 7.16 -4.26 22.51
C PRO A 96 5.89 -5.11 22.50
N ARG A 97 6.07 -6.42 22.34
CA ARG A 97 4.98 -7.39 22.36
C ARG A 97 4.45 -7.41 23.80
N ARG A 98 3.19 -7.04 24.02
CA ARG A 98 2.54 -7.28 25.32
C ARG A 98 2.48 -8.79 25.53
N THR A 99 3.21 -9.29 26.50
CA THR A 99 3.04 -10.66 26.97
C THR A 99 1.72 -10.70 27.75
N THR A 100 0.73 -11.41 27.22
CA THR A 100 -0.45 -11.75 28.02
C THR A 100 0.01 -12.79 29.03
N SER A 101 0.19 -12.39 30.29
CA SER A 101 0.40 -13.35 31.38
C SER A 101 -0.86 -14.20 31.46
N LEU A 102 -0.80 -15.45 30.97
CA LEU A 102 -1.74 -16.49 31.35
C LEU A 102 -1.52 -16.70 32.85
N LYS A 103 -2.26 -15.97 33.67
CA LYS A 103 -2.35 -16.25 35.10
C LYS A 103 -2.96 -17.63 35.19
N GLY A 104 -2.14 -18.62 35.57
CA GLY A 104 -2.56 -20.00 35.73
C GLY A 104 -3.85 -20.03 36.54
N ARG A 105 -4.90 -20.59 35.95
CA ARG A 105 -6.01 -21.11 36.73
C ARG A 105 -5.45 -22.32 37.44
N GLU A 106 -5.13 -22.18 38.72
CA GLU A 106 -4.98 -23.33 39.61
C GLU A 106 -6.33 -24.05 39.63
N TYR A 107 -6.35 -25.28 39.14
CA TYR A 107 -7.45 -26.20 39.39
C TYR A 107 -7.21 -26.76 40.78
N THR A 108 -8.00 -26.33 41.76
CA THR A 108 -8.18 -27.07 43.01
C THR A 108 -9.10 -28.25 42.72
N GLU A 109 -8.57 -29.47 42.81
CA GLU A 109 -9.35 -30.69 42.98
C GLU A 109 -9.92 -30.72 44.41
N GLU A 110 -11.26 -30.80 44.52
CA GLU A 110 -11.98 -31.40 45.65
C GLU A 110 -12.97 -32.44 45.09
#